data_AF-A0A3A4JUV6-F1
#
_entry.id   AF-A0A3A4JUV6-F1
#
_cell.length_a   1.000
_cell.length_b   1.000
_cell.length_c   1.000
_cell.angle_alpha   90.00
_cell.angle_beta   90.00
_cell.angle_gamma   90.00
#
_symmetry.space_group_name_H-M   'P 1'
#
loop_
_entity.id
_entity.type
_entity.pdbx_description
1 polymer ?
#
loop_
_entity_poly.entity_id
_entity_poly.type
_entity_poly.pdbx_seq_one_letter_code
_entity_poly.pdbx_strand_id
1 'polypeptide(L)'
;MTVHLVKLAVGIEDAEHLARVQKERLKKSARGAKKKTLRHITRHRPKRADEIADGGSIYWVIGGAIAARQRILGFEKAAKADGTPAHAILLDPRLVRTEPRSFRAFQGWRYLPAHKTPRDLGEVKISTENLPADLRKELKGLGLI
;
A
#
# COMPACT_ATOMS: atom_id res chain seq x y z
N MET A 1 13.87 -16.66 1.80
CA MET A 1 12.69 -16.71 0.92
C MET A 1 11.94 -15.41 1.10
N THR A 2 11.71 -14.66 0.02
CA THR A 2 10.99 -13.38 0.07
C THR A 2 9.61 -13.55 0.70
N VAL A 3 9.26 -12.62 1.59
CA VAL A 3 7.92 -12.49 2.15
C VAL A 3 7.39 -11.09 1.94
N HIS A 4 6.08 -11.00 1.73
CA HIS A 4 5.39 -9.73 1.55
C HIS A 4 4.67 -9.32 2.83
N LEU A 5 4.40 -8.04 2.98
CA LEU A 5 3.65 -7.49 4.10
C LEU A 5 2.21 -7.21 3.68
N VAL A 6 1.24 -7.47 4.55
CA VAL A 6 -0.15 -7.04 4.36
C VAL A 6 -0.47 -5.96 5.38
N LYS A 7 -1.10 -4.86 4.95
CA LYS A 7 -1.44 -3.72 5.81
C LYS A 7 -2.82 -3.16 5.48
N LEU A 8 -3.59 -2.85 6.52
CA LEU A 8 -4.84 -2.10 6.37
C LEU A 8 -4.54 -0.66 5.96
N ALA A 9 -5.20 -0.19 4.90
CA ALA A 9 -5.17 1.20 4.46
C ALA A 9 -6.29 1.98 5.16
N VAL A 10 -6.10 2.28 6.45
CA VAL A 10 -7.13 2.97 7.26
C VAL A 10 -7.37 4.38 6.71
N GLY A 11 -8.65 4.75 6.55
CA GLY A 11 -9.06 6.05 5.99
C GLY A 11 -8.90 6.17 4.48
N ILE A 12 -8.68 5.05 3.78
CA ILE A 12 -8.58 4.97 2.32
C ILE A 12 -9.82 4.25 1.80
N GLU A 13 -10.45 4.83 0.80
CA GLU A 13 -11.73 4.38 0.24
C GLU A 13 -11.51 3.37 -0.91
N ASP A 14 -10.58 3.69 -1.81
CA ASP A 14 -10.24 2.90 -2.98
C ASP A 14 -8.74 3.08 -3.34
N ALA A 15 -8.26 2.36 -4.36
CA ALA A 15 -6.87 2.43 -4.79
C ALA A 15 -6.49 3.80 -5.38
N GLU A 16 -7.43 4.51 -5.99
CA GLU A 16 -7.22 5.87 -6.53
C GLU A 16 -7.04 6.90 -5.42
N HIS A 17 -7.84 6.81 -4.36
CA HIS A 17 -7.72 7.61 -3.17
C HIS A 17 -6.35 7.37 -2.52
N LEU A 18 -5.89 6.11 -2.43
CA LEU A 18 -4.55 5.81 -1.94
C LEU A 18 -3.48 6.51 -2.78
N ALA A 19 -3.55 6.39 -4.11
CA ALA A 19 -2.59 7.02 -5.02
C ALA A 19 -2.57 8.55 -4.85
N ARG A 20 -3.74 9.19 -4.74
CA ARG A 20 -3.88 10.63 -4.49
C ARG A 20 -3.23 11.05 -3.17
N VAL A 21 -3.53 10.36 -2.07
CA VAL A 21 -2.95 10.64 -0.75
C VAL A 21 -1.42 10.48 -0.77
N GLN A 22 -0.91 9.44 -1.43
CA GLN A 22 0.53 9.22 -1.55
C GLN A 22 1.23 10.26 -2.42
N LYS A 23 0.61 10.70 -3.52
CA LYS A 23 1.11 11.78 -4.37
C LYS A 23 1.29 13.07 -3.58
N GLU A 24 0.30 13.44 -2.76
CA GLU A 24 0.39 14.62 -1.89
C GLU A 24 1.47 14.48 -0.81
N ARG A 25 1.62 13.29 -0.21
CA ARG A 25 2.73 13.02 0.73
C ARG A 25 4.10 13.16 0.06
N LEU A 26 4.24 12.63 -1.15
CA LEU A 26 5.48 12.68 -1.92
C LEU A 26 5.86 14.13 -2.30
N LYS A 27 4.88 14.96 -2.68
CA LYS A 27 5.08 16.39 -2.92
C LYS A 27 5.59 17.11 -1.68
N LYS A 28 5.02 16.82 -0.50
CA LYS A 28 5.44 17.41 0.77
C LYS A 28 6.86 16.97 1.17
N SER A 29 7.22 15.70 0.96
CA SER A 29 8.57 15.20 1.29
C SER A 29 9.66 15.64 0.32
N ALA A 30 9.30 16.01 -0.91
CA ALA A 30 10.26 16.45 -1.93
C ALA A 30 10.86 17.85 -1.67
N ARG A 31 10.28 18.64 -0.75
CA ARG A 31 10.86 19.91 -0.29
C ARG A 31 12.07 19.63 0.61
N GLY A 32 13.22 19.33 0.00
CA GLY A 32 14.52 19.22 0.69
C GLY A 32 15.23 17.85 0.62
N ALA A 33 14.66 16.82 -0.03
CA ALA A 33 15.27 15.49 -0.12
C ALA A 33 15.83 15.19 -1.53
N LYS A 34 17.04 14.62 -1.62
CA LYS A 34 17.68 14.21 -2.88
C LYS A 34 16.93 13.10 -3.64
N LYS A 35 16.09 12.31 -2.95
CA LYS A 35 15.31 11.20 -3.55
C LYS A 35 13.85 11.27 -3.10
N LYS A 36 12.93 11.20 -4.06
CA LYS A 36 11.48 11.12 -3.82
C LYS A 36 11.12 9.72 -3.34
N THR A 37 11.17 9.49 -2.03
CA THR A 37 10.79 8.23 -1.41
C THR A 37 9.50 8.39 -0.62
N LEU A 38 8.52 7.51 -0.84
CA LEU A 38 7.31 7.50 -0.04
C LEU A 38 7.58 6.78 1.30
N ARG A 39 7.26 7.42 2.42
CA ARG A 39 7.47 6.86 3.76
C ARG A 39 6.13 6.50 4.40
N HIS A 40 5.98 5.24 4.82
CA HIS A 40 4.87 4.81 5.67
C HIS A 40 5.36 4.63 7.11
N ILE A 41 4.92 5.50 8.02
CA ILE A 41 5.36 5.49 9.42
C ILE A 41 4.60 4.43 10.21
N THR A 42 5.34 3.64 10.97
CA THR A 42 4.84 2.55 11.80
C THR A 42 5.46 2.63 13.18
N ARG A 43 4.72 2.21 14.22
CA ARG A 43 5.23 2.25 15.61
C ARG A 43 6.41 1.30 15.81
N HIS A 44 6.30 0.09 15.29
CA HIS A 44 7.33 -0.94 15.43
C HIS A 44 7.92 -1.29 14.06
N ARG A 45 9.09 -1.92 14.04
CA ARG A 45 9.65 -2.54 12.82
C ARG A 45 8.91 -3.87 12.53
N PRO A 46 8.70 -4.26 11.26
CA PRO A 46 8.24 -5.61 10.95
C PRO A 46 9.22 -6.66 11.49
N LYS A 47 8.70 -7.73 12.11
CA LYS A 47 9.53 -8.81 12.66
C LYS A 47 10.34 -9.54 11.58
N ARG A 48 9.80 -9.64 10.36
CA ARG A 48 10.44 -10.30 9.20
C ARG A 48 11.02 -9.28 8.21
N ALA A 49 11.54 -8.15 8.71
CA ALA A 49 12.03 -7.07 7.86
C ALA A 49 13.15 -7.52 6.91
N ASP A 50 14.02 -8.42 7.36
CA ASP A 50 15.16 -8.89 6.56
C ASP A 50 14.69 -9.79 5.41
N GLU A 51 13.69 -10.64 5.63
CA GLU A 51 13.06 -11.43 4.55
C GLU A 51 12.22 -10.57 3.59
N ILE A 52 11.68 -9.45 4.07
CA ILE A 52 10.99 -8.48 3.21
C ILE A 52 12.00 -7.68 2.36
N ALA A 53 13.20 -7.42 2.87
CA ALA A 53 14.23 -6.68 2.14
C ALA A 53 14.70 -7.41 0.87
N ASP A 54 14.53 -8.73 0.82
CA ASP A 54 14.78 -9.60 -0.33
C ASP A 54 13.70 -9.46 -1.44
N GLY A 55 13.39 -8.23 -1.84
CA GLY A 55 12.45 -7.94 -2.95
C GLY A 55 10.95 -7.96 -2.58
N GLY A 56 10.62 -7.86 -1.29
CA GLY A 56 9.24 -7.86 -0.79
C GLY A 56 8.41 -6.65 -1.21
N SER A 57 7.10 -6.77 -1.01
CA SER A 57 6.11 -5.74 -1.31
C SER A 57 5.15 -5.58 -0.14
N ILE A 58 4.54 -4.41 -0.01
CA ILE A 58 3.38 -4.18 0.85
C ILE A 58 2.12 -4.35 0.00
N TYR A 59 1.15 -5.13 0.50
CA TYR A 59 -0.17 -5.31 -0.06
C TYR A 59 -1.19 -4.57 0.82
N TRP A 60 -1.96 -3.70 0.20
CA TRP A 60 -2.92 -2.81 0.85
C TRP A 60 -4.30 -3.44 0.86
N VAL A 61 -4.84 -3.60 2.06
CA VAL A 61 -6.25 -3.96 2.26
C VAL A 61 -7.08 -2.69 2.31
N ILE A 62 -7.99 -2.55 1.36
CA ILE A 62 -8.92 -1.43 1.16
C ILE A 62 -10.31 -2.03 1.02
N GLY A 63 -11.32 -1.49 1.71
CA GLY A 63 -12.69 -2.03 1.64
C GLY A 63 -12.84 -3.50 2.05
N GLY A 64 -11.90 -4.07 2.82
CA GLY A 64 -11.93 -5.49 3.21
C GLY A 64 -11.32 -6.46 2.18
N ALA A 65 -10.64 -5.96 1.15
CA ALA A 65 -9.91 -6.79 0.19
C ALA A 65 -8.50 -6.23 -0.06
N ILE A 66 -7.53 -7.11 -0.35
CA ILE A 66 -6.28 -6.69 -0.96
C ILE A 66 -6.59 -6.17 -2.36
N ALA A 67 -6.25 -4.92 -2.66
CA ALA A 67 -6.57 -4.28 -3.95
C ALA A 67 -5.37 -3.62 -4.64
N ALA A 68 -4.26 -3.41 -3.92
CA ALA A 68 -3.07 -2.82 -4.49
C ALA A 68 -1.81 -3.28 -3.77
N ARG A 69 -0.66 -3.16 -4.42
CA ARG A 69 0.66 -3.39 -3.84
C ARG A 69 1.68 -2.33 -4.23
N GLN A 70 2.73 -2.21 -3.43
CA GLN A 70 3.92 -1.41 -3.72
C GLN A 70 5.18 -2.17 -3.33
N ARG A 71 6.25 -1.97 -4.09
CA ARG A 71 7.56 -2.50 -3.73
C ARG A 71 8.06 -1.79 -2.45
N ILE A 72 8.61 -2.58 -1.53
CA ILE A 72 9.31 -2.05 -0.36
C ILE A 72 10.76 -1.82 -0.77
N LEU A 73 11.25 -0.60 -0.58
CA LEU A 73 12.63 -0.21 -0.90
C LEU A 73 13.56 -0.38 0.30
N GLY A 74 13.02 -0.47 1.51
CA GLY A 74 13.79 -0.64 2.74
C GLY A 74 13.05 -0.16 3.99
N PHE A 75 13.79 -0.13 5.09
CA PHE A 75 13.31 0.31 6.39
C PHE A 75 14.30 1.27 7.02
N GLU A 76 13.80 2.31 7.67
CA GLU A 76 14.62 3.30 8.37
C GLU A 76 14.04 3.60 9.76
N LYS A 77 14.91 4.05 10.66
CA LYS A 77 14.45 4.69 11.90
C LYS A 77 13.71 5.99 11.54
N ALA A 78 12.67 6.29 12.29
CA ALA A 78 11.91 7.51 12.16
C ALA A 78 11.49 8.01 13.54
N ALA A 79 10.91 9.21 13.58
CA ALA A 79 10.20 9.72 14.73
C ALA A 79 8.84 10.24 14.27
N LYS A 80 7.85 10.19 15.16
CA LYS A 80 6.59 10.91 14.97
C LYS A 80 6.80 12.41 15.20
N ALA A 81 5.76 13.20 14.92
CA ALA A 81 5.79 14.64 15.18
C ALA A 81 6.03 15.00 16.66
N ASP A 82 5.61 14.12 17.58
CA ASP A 82 5.82 14.25 19.02
C ASP A 82 7.21 13.75 19.51
N GLY A 83 8.10 13.38 18.57
CA GLY A 83 9.44 12.84 18.89
C GLY A 83 9.46 11.35 19.26
N THR A 84 8.31 10.69 19.37
CA THR A 84 8.26 9.26 19.72
C THR A 84 8.99 8.42 18.66
N PRO A 85 9.90 7.50 19.07
CA PRO A 85 10.57 6.58 18.16
C PRO A 85 9.57 5.78 17.31
N ALA A 86 9.86 5.71 16.01
CA ALA A 86 9.05 5.03 15.02
C ALA A 86 9.94 4.40 13.94
N HIS A 87 9.31 3.73 12.99
CA HIS A 87 9.98 3.11 11.86
C HIS A 87 9.29 3.52 10.56
N ALA A 88 10.06 3.90 9.56
CA ALA A 88 9.57 4.18 8.22
C ALA A 88 9.75 2.94 7.34
N ILE A 89 8.68 2.52 6.70
CA ILE A 89 8.76 1.64 5.53
C ILE A 89 8.93 2.53 4.32
N LEU A 90 10.03 2.35 3.59
CA LEU A 90 10.30 3.07 2.36
C LEU A 90 9.60 2.33 1.21
N LEU A 91 8.78 3.05 0.46
CA LEU A 91 7.95 2.51 -0.61
C LEU A 91 8.34 3.13 -1.94
N ASP A 92 8.31 2.30 -2.98
CA ASP A 92 8.32 2.75 -4.36
C ASP A 92 7.03 3.54 -4.63
N PRO A 93 7.09 4.77 -5.19
CA PRO A 93 5.90 5.55 -5.52
C PRO A 93 4.93 4.86 -6.49
N ARG A 94 5.38 3.86 -7.25
CA ARG A 94 4.54 3.10 -8.17
C ARG A 94 3.57 2.18 -7.40
N LEU A 95 2.30 2.59 -7.36
CA LEU A 95 1.19 1.76 -6.90
C LEU A 95 0.73 0.84 -8.03
N VAL A 96 0.68 -0.47 -7.78
CA VAL A 96 0.23 -1.50 -8.73
C VAL A 96 -1.08 -2.07 -8.22
N ARG A 97 -2.14 -2.08 -9.04
CA ARG A 97 -3.40 -2.73 -8.69
C ARG A 97 -3.24 -4.24 -8.70
N THR A 98 -4.00 -4.93 -7.87
CA THR A 98 -4.01 -6.40 -7.80
C THR A 98 -5.41 -6.93 -8.00
N GLU A 99 -5.53 -8.19 -8.41
CA GLU A 99 -6.82 -8.89 -8.35
C GLU A 99 -7.37 -8.79 -6.92
N PRO A 100 -8.62 -8.32 -6.73
CA PRO A 100 -9.18 -8.20 -5.40
C PRO A 100 -9.21 -9.55 -4.69
N ARG A 101 -8.70 -9.57 -3.46
CA ARG A 101 -8.75 -10.76 -2.61
C ARG A 101 -9.27 -10.40 -1.25
N SER A 102 -10.43 -10.94 -0.89
CA SER A 102 -11.05 -10.72 0.43
C SER A 102 -10.03 -11.00 1.55
N PHE A 103 -9.92 -10.05 2.47
CA PHE A 103 -8.97 -10.12 3.57
C PHE A 103 -9.60 -9.52 4.82
N ARG A 104 -9.84 -10.36 5.84
CA ARG A 104 -10.45 -9.92 7.09
C ARG A 104 -9.60 -8.86 7.78
N ALA A 105 -10.26 -7.92 8.45
CA ALA A 105 -9.57 -6.95 9.29
C ALA A 105 -8.69 -7.65 10.35
N PHE A 106 -7.55 -7.04 10.67
CA PHE A 106 -6.56 -7.60 11.58
C PHE A 106 -5.80 -6.51 12.32
N GLN A 107 -5.20 -6.91 13.44
CA GLN A 107 -4.27 -6.09 14.20
C GLN A 107 -2.85 -6.68 14.13
N GLY A 108 -1.84 -5.80 14.13
CA GLY A 108 -0.44 -6.17 14.09
C GLY A 108 0.10 -6.44 12.69
N TRP A 109 1.15 -7.25 12.60
CA TRP A 109 1.79 -7.61 11.34
C TRP A 109 1.11 -8.80 10.70
N ARG A 110 0.93 -8.73 9.38
CA ARG A 110 0.53 -9.87 8.55
C ARG A 110 1.51 -10.01 7.41
N TYR A 111 1.84 -11.26 7.13
CA TYR A 111 2.81 -11.63 6.13
C TYR A 111 2.13 -12.51 5.09
N LEU A 112 2.52 -12.33 3.84
CA LEU A 112 1.99 -13.07 2.70
C LEU A 112 3.15 -13.76 1.98
N PRO A 113 3.18 -15.10 1.93
CA PRO A 113 4.17 -15.82 1.12
C PRO A 113 4.03 -15.46 -0.36
N ALA A 114 5.14 -15.48 -1.11
CA ALA A 114 5.15 -15.13 -2.53
C ALA A 114 4.13 -15.92 -3.37
N HIS A 115 3.98 -17.22 -3.13
CA HIS A 115 3.02 -18.07 -3.85
C HIS A 115 1.54 -17.83 -3.48
N LYS A 116 1.27 -16.99 -2.47
CA LYS A 116 -0.08 -16.58 -2.05
C LYS A 116 -0.39 -15.15 -2.45
N THR A 117 0.45 -14.45 -3.20
CA THR A 117 0.13 -13.08 -3.64
C THR A 117 -0.99 -13.09 -4.69
N PRO A 118 -1.93 -12.13 -4.66
CA PRO A 118 -2.83 -11.93 -5.79
C PRO A 118 -2.04 -11.47 -7.01
N ARG A 119 -2.56 -11.74 -8.21
CA ARG A 119 -1.92 -11.31 -9.46
C ARG A 119 -2.01 -9.80 -9.59
N ASP A 120 -1.03 -9.22 -10.27
CA ASP A 120 -1.10 -7.81 -10.65
C ASP A 120 -2.12 -7.64 -11.75
N LEU A 121 -3.01 -6.67 -11.58
CA LEU A 121 -3.75 -6.13 -12.68
C LEU A 121 -2.78 -5.17 -13.40
N GLY A 122 -2.65 -5.31 -14.71
CA GLY A 122 -1.95 -4.31 -15.52
C GLY A 122 -2.59 -2.93 -15.37
N GLU A 123 -2.09 -1.92 -16.08
CA GLU A 123 -2.81 -0.64 -16.20
C GLU A 123 -4.10 -0.84 -17.01
N VAL A 124 -5.10 -1.49 -16.42
CA VAL A 124 -6.44 -1.54 -16.99
C VAL A 124 -7.08 -0.19 -16.68
N LYS A 125 -6.90 0.76 -17.61
CA LYS A 125 -7.75 1.94 -17.67
C LYS A 125 -9.14 1.48 -18.10
N ILE A 126 -9.92 0.95 -17.17
CA ILE A 126 -11.38 0.90 -17.37
C ILE A 126 -11.80 2.37 -17.40
N SER A 127 -12.15 2.89 -18.57
CA SER A 127 -12.71 4.23 -18.66
C SER A 127 -14.02 4.21 -17.89
N THR A 128 -14.01 4.77 -16.68
CA THR A 128 -15.19 4.77 -15.81
C THR A 128 -16.18 5.84 -16.23
N GLU A 129 -15.81 6.74 -17.16
CA GLU A 129 -16.59 7.91 -17.56
C GLU A 129 -18.02 7.57 -17.98
N ASN A 130 -18.22 6.38 -18.59
CA ASN A 130 -19.52 5.91 -19.06
C ASN A 130 -20.22 4.88 -18.14
N LEU A 131 -19.66 4.57 -16.96
CA LEU A 131 -20.31 3.64 -16.03
C LEU A 131 -21.41 4.34 -15.24
N PRO A 132 -22.62 3.74 -15.14
CA PRO A 132 -23.67 4.19 -14.24
C PRO A 132 -23.14 4.37 -12.80
N ALA A 133 -23.66 5.36 -12.09
CA ALA A 133 -23.16 5.73 -10.75
C ALA A 133 -23.19 4.56 -9.76
N ASP A 134 -24.24 3.74 -9.80
CA ASP A 134 -24.40 2.59 -8.90
C ASP A 134 -23.37 1.50 -9.17
N LEU A 135 -23.14 1.17 -10.45
CA LEU A 135 -22.12 0.21 -10.84
C LEU A 135 -20.71 0.70 -10.51
N ARG A 136 -20.46 2.01 -10.68
CA ARG A 136 -19.19 2.62 -10.28
C ARG A 136 -18.97 2.53 -8.77
N LYS A 137 -20.02 2.75 -7.98
CA LYS A 137 -19.98 2.64 -6.52
C LYS A 137 -19.72 1.20 -6.08
N GLU A 138 -20.33 0.23 -6.74
CA GLU A 138 -20.13 -1.19 -6.48
C GLU A 138 -18.70 -1.62 -6.81
N LEU A 139 -18.20 -1.27 -8.00
CA LEU A 139 -16.82 -1.56 -8.39
C LEU A 139 -15.78 -0.89 -7.48
N LYS A 140 -16.04 0.33 -7.00
CA LYS A 140 -15.21 0.99 -5.96
C LYS A 140 -15.25 0.25 -4.63
N GLY A 141 -16.43 -0.16 -4.18
CA GLY A 141 -16.60 -0.96 -2.96
C GLY A 141 -15.85 -2.29 -3.02
N LEU A 142 -15.72 -2.86 -4.23
CA LEU A 142 -14.96 -4.08 -4.52
C LEU A 142 -13.47 -3.82 -4.79
N GLY A 143 -13.02 -2.55 -4.83
CA GLY A 143 -11.63 -2.17 -5.11
C GLY A 143 -11.17 -2.44 -6.54
N LEU A 144 -12.10 -2.55 -7.50
CA LEU A 144 -11.84 -2.85 -8.92
C LEU A 144 -11.53 -1.60 -9.75
N ILE A 145 -12.00 -0.44 -9.31
CA ILE A 145 -11.70 0.87 -9.89
C ILE A 145 -11.33 1.87 -8.81
#